data_AF-A0A7Y3MKM9-F1
#
_entry.id   AF-A0A7Y3MKM9-F1
#
_cell.length_a   1.000
_cell.length_b   1.000
_cell.length_c   1.000
_cell.angle_alpha   90.00
_cell.angle_beta   90.00
_cell.angle_gamma   90.00
#
_symmetry.space_group_name_H-M   'P 1'
#
loop_
_entity.id
_entity.type
_entity.pdbx_description
1 polymer ?
#
loop_
_entity_poly.entity_id
_entity_poly.type
_entity_poly.pdbx_seq_one_letter_code
_entity_poly.pdbx_strand_id
1 'polypeptide(L)'
;MYRLKTAAEKLLKAIRFLAWKYFSTSQTESIYFYTFHKCASTLFSSYVLQNIKGLYHIDYANIMWTKPIEYNTPLTFKKKKYIYGPIRLSARNESVINLLVHPTTNLEFAKDKIALFFIRDPRDILVSQYYSFGYTHSLNPVKEKTEEILSIREEVQSLTIDEYALKIVDEQIENFNKLIELSSHCKQSTILK
;
A
#
# COMPACT_ATOMS: atom_id res chain seq x y z
N MET A 1 6.29 57.48 20.72
CA MET A 1 5.04 56.82 20.26
C MET A 1 5.31 55.72 19.20
N TYR A 2 6.39 54.91 19.30
CA TYR A 2 6.81 53.93 18.27
C TYR A 2 6.92 52.47 18.76
N ARG A 3 6.67 52.18 20.05
CA ARG A 3 6.88 50.84 20.64
C ARG A 3 5.66 49.92 20.69
N LEU A 4 4.44 50.42 20.43
CA LEU A 4 3.20 49.63 20.53
C LEU A 4 2.85 48.87 19.25
N LYS A 5 3.34 49.31 18.08
CA LYS A 5 3.09 48.62 16.79
C LYS A 5 3.74 47.23 16.72
N THR A 6 4.90 47.06 17.33
CA THR A 6 5.68 45.81 17.27
C THR A 6 5.10 44.67 18.11
N ALA A 7 4.41 44.98 19.21
CA ALA A 7 3.76 43.96 20.05
C ALA A 7 2.48 43.44 19.40
N ALA A 8 1.65 44.33 18.85
CA ALA A 8 0.43 43.96 18.13
C ALA A 8 0.75 43.13 16.87
N GLU A 9 1.79 43.49 16.12
CA GLU A 9 2.24 42.72 14.95
C GLU A 9 2.77 41.33 15.34
N LYS A 10 3.55 41.22 16.41
CA LYS A 10 4.01 39.92 16.93
C LYS A 10 2.85 39.05 17.39
N LEU A 11 1.88 39.62 18.09
CA LEU A 11 0.68 38.93 18.53
C LEU A 11 -0.16 38.47 17.33
N LEU A 12 -0.35 39.32 16.31
CA LEU A 12 -1.08 38.98 15.10
C LEU A 12 -0.38 37.85 14.32
N LYS A 13 0.97 37.86 14.26
CA LYS A 13 1.76 36.80 13.61
C LYS A 13 1.67 35.49 14.39
N ALA A 14 1.69 35.54 15.72
CA ALA A 14 1.53 34.39 16.60
C ALA A 14 0.10 33.81 16.50
N ILE A 15 -0.94 34.66 16.48
CA ILE A 15 -2.33 34.25 16.27
C ILE A 15 -2.50 33.64 14.88
N ARG A 16 -1.92 34.23 13.82
CA ARG A 16 -1.95 33.64 12.47
C ARG A 16 -1.21 32.32 12.40
N PHE A 17 -0.08 32.18 13.07
CA PHE A 17 0.67 30.92 13.13
C PHE A 17 -0.09 29.85 13.94
N LEU A 18 -0.68 30.22 15.07
CA LEU A 18 -1.50 29.33 15.88
C LEU A 18 -2.78 28.96 15.16
N ALA A 19 -3.48 29.91 14.54
CA ALA A 19 -4.66 29.67 13.71
C ALA A 19 -4.29 28.83 12.48
N TRP A 20 -3.19 29.12 11.79
CA TRP A 20 -2.72 28.24 10.71
C TRP A 20 -2.41 26.85 11.23
N LYS A 21 -1.74 26.69 12.38
CA LYS A 21 -1.46 25.38 13.01
C LYS A 21 -2.73 24.65 13.47
N TYR A 22 -3.75 25.39 13.95
CA TYR A 22 -5.03 24.86 14.42
C TYR A 22 -5.98 24.54 13.26
N PHE A 23 -6.05 25.39 12.23
CA PHE A 23 -6.81 25.18 11.00
C PHE A 23 -6.08 24.26 10.01
N SER A 24 -4.76 24.10 10.13
CA SER A 24 -3.97 23.05 9.49
C SER A 24 -3.99 21.74 10.28
N THR A 25 -4.86 21.60 11.29
CA THR A 25 -5.30 20.26 11.70
C THR A 25 -6.08 19.69 10.52
N SER A 26 -5.33 19.14 9.57
CA SER A 26 -5.81 19.00 8.21
C SER A 26 -7.10 18.16 8.19
N GLN A 27 -8.10 18.70 7.50
CA GLN A 27 -9.32 17.99 7.09
C GLN A 27 -9.00 16.87 6.08
N THR A 28 -7.73 16.61 5.79
CA THR A 28 -7.28 15.67 4.77
C THR A 28 -7.91 14.30 5.01
N GLU A 29 -8.71 13.88 4.03
CA GLU A 29 -9.30 12.56 4.00
C GLU A 29 -8.21 11.49 3.94
N SER A 30 -8.51 10.32 4.48
CA SER A 30 -7.56 9.21 4.44
C SER A 30 -7.42 8.65 3.02
N ILE A 31 -6.21 8.22 2.69
CA ILE A 31 -5.84 7.67 1.38
C ILE A 31 -5.56 6.18 1.51
N TYR A 32 -5.94 5.41 0.50
CA TYR A 32 -5.68 3.98 0.40
C TYR A 32 -4.68 3.76 -0.72
N PHE A 33 -3.49 3.30 -0.38
CA PHE A 33 -2.40 3.05 -1.29
C PHE A 33 -2.39 1.58 -1.73
N TYR A 34 -2.81 1.34 -2.97
CA TYR A 34 -2.87 0.03 -3.60
C TYR A 34 -1.69 -0.19 -4.54
N THR A 35 -1.24 -1.43 -4.63
CA THR A 35 -0.15 -1.82 -5.52
C THR A 35 -0.18 -3.33 -5.79
N PHE A 36 0.73 -3.83 -6.63
CA PHE A 36 0.98 -5.26 -6.80
C PHE A 36 2.28 -5.67 -6.10
N HIS A 37 2.50 -6.98 -5.95
CA HIS A 37 3.85 -7.46 -5.65
C HIS A 37 4.83 -7.00 -6.73
N LYS A 38 6.09 -6.79 -6.34
CA LYS A 38 7.18 -6.29 -7.20
C LYS A 38 6.97 -4.87 -7.78
N CYS A 39 6.02 -4.09 -7.26
CA CYS A 39 5.87 -2.66 -7.59
C CYS A 39 6.45 -1.75 -6.49
N ALA A 40 7.72 -1.97 -6.11
CA ALA A 40 8.43 -1.16 -5.10
C ALA A 40 7.69 -0.95 -3.75
N SER A 41 6.74 -1.82 -3.39
CA SER A 41 5.92 -1.68 -2.18
C SER A 41 6.73 -1.51 -0.88
N THR A 42 7.92 -2.13 -0.80
CA THR A 42 8.83 -1.97 0.35
C THR A 42 9.36 -0.54 0.46
N LEU A 43 9.82 0.06 -0.65
CA LEU A 43 10.30 1.46 -0.68
C LEU A 43 9.17 2.43 -0.29
N PHE A 44 7.97 2.18 -0.81
CA PHE A 44 6.81 3.01 -0.46
C PHE A 44 6.48 2.89 1.03
N SER A 45 6.39 1.67 1.55
CA SER A 45 6.08 1.44 2.96
C SER A 45 7.15 1.99 3.91
N SER A 46 8.43 1.75 3.62
CA SER A 46 9.53 2.09 4.52
C SER A 46 9.94 3.55 4.47
N TYR A 47 9.62 4.26 3.38
CA TYR A 47 10.10 5.61 3.16
C TYR A 47 9.00 6.55 2.68
N VAL A 48 8.44 6.33 1.48
CA VAL A 48 7.57 7.33 0.83
C VAL A 48 6.33 7.64 1.68
N LEU A 49 5.56 6.61 2.06
CA LEU A 49 4.28 6.77 2.76
C LEU A 49 4.47 7.34 4.17
N GLN A 50 5.57 7.00 4.85
CA GLN A 50 5.91 7.52 6.18
C GLN A 50 6.25 9.01 6.17
N ASN A 51 6.72 9.53 5.03
CA ASN A 51 7.18 10.91 4.89
C ASN A 51 6.13 11.84 4.27
N ILE A 52 4.89 11.37 4.06
CA ILE A 52 3.80 12.22 3.57
C ILE A 52 3.31 13.15 4.69
N LYS A 53 3.49 14.46 4.49
CA LYS A 53 3.07 15.48 5.46
C LYS A 53 1.55 15.45 5.66
N GLY A 54 1.13 15.42 6.92
CA GLY A 54 -0.28 15.53 7.31
C GLY A 54 -1.06 14.22 7.34
N LEU A 55 -0.44 13.08 7.00
CA LEU A 55 -1.03 11.75 7.10
C LEU A 55 -0.19 10.85 8.02
N TYR A 56 -0.87 9.98 8.76
CA TYR A 56 -0.27 8.90 9.54
C TYR A 56 -0.29 7.62 8.72
N HIS A 57 0.87 7.01 8.53
CA HIS A 57 1.00 5.77 7.77
C HIS A 57 0.61 4.54 8.60
N ILE A 58 -0.20 3.65 8.02
CA ILE A 58 -0.54 2.34 8.58
C ILE A 58 -0.32 1.26 7.51
N ASP A 59 0.63 0.36 7.77
CA ASP A 59 0.89 -0.83 6.94
C ASP A 59 0.36 -2.09 7.63
N TYR A 60 -0.93 -2.39 7.42
CA TYR A 60 -1.55 -3.60 7.98
C TYR A 60 -0.90 -4.89 7.47
N ALA A 61 -0.45 -4.92 6.21
CA ALA A 61 0.18 -6.12 5.65
C ALA A 61 1.50 -6.44 6.38
N ASN A 62 2.31 -5.43 6.69
CA ASN A 62 3.53 -5.63 7.48
C ASN A 62 3.23 -5.96 8.95
N ILE A 63 2.19 -5.37 9.55
CA ILE A 63 1.77 -5.73 10.92
C ILE A 63 1.37 -7.21 10.98
N MET A 64 0.58 -7.69 10.03
CA MET A 64 0.17 -9.12 9.94
C MET A 64 1.35 -10.06 9.74
N TRP A 65 2.38 -9.61 9.02
CA TRP A 65 3.58 -10.42 8.80
C TRP A 65 4.47 -10.50 10.05
N THR A 66 4.60 -9.40 10.78
CA THR A 66 5.51 -9.27 11.94
C THR A 66 4.88 -9.72 13.25
N LYS A 67 3.56 -9.67 13.36
CA LYS A 67 2.82 -10.06 14.55
C LYS A 67 1.65 -10.95 14.13
N PRO A 68 1.50 -12.16 14.69
CA PRO A 68 0.30 -12.94 14.46
C PRO A 68 -0.89 -12.14 15.03
N ILE A 69 -1.63 -11.48 14.16
CA ILE A 69 -2.90 -10.85 14.51
C ILE A 69 -3.90 -12.01 14.64
N GLU A 70 -4.64 -12.06 15.75
CA GLU A 70 -5.75 -13.00 15.85
C GLU A 70 -6.69 -12.76 14.68
N TYR A 71 -7.01 -13.81 13.92
CA TYR A 71 -7.86 -13.75 12.72
C TYR A 71 -9.18 -12.98 12.92
N ASN A 72 -9.65 -12.86 14.16
CA ASN A 72 -10.91 -12.20 14.50
C ASN A 72 -10.76 -10.72 14.89
N THR A 73 -9.56 -10.13 14.85
CA THR A 73 -9.40 -8.71 15.17
C THR A 73 -9.75 -7.85 13.95
N PRO A 74 -10.85 -7.08 13.96
CA PRO A 74 -11.23 -6.27 12.81
C PRO A 74 -10.24 -5.12 12.60
N LEU A 75 -9.81 -4.93 11.35
CA LEU A 75 -9.02 -3.75 10.98
C LEU A 75 -9.86 -2.48 11.08
N THR A 76 -9.27 -1.41 11.59
CA THR A 76 -9.98 -0.13 11.82
C THR A 76 -9.50 0.95 10.86
N PHE A 77 -10.38 1.41 9.98
CA PHE A 77 -10.09 2.48 9.05
C PHE A 77 -10.74 3.80 9.47
N LYS A 78 -9.93 4.84 9.67
CA LYS A 78 -10.35 6.18 10.04
C LYS A 78 -10.48 7.04 8.79
N LYS A 79 -11.49 7.91 8.76
CA LYS A 79 -11.83 8.73 7.59
C LYS A 79 -10.84 9.84 7.28
N LYS A 80 -10.03 10.30 8.22
CA LYS A 80 -9.14 11.46 8.07
C LYS A 80 -7.76 11.19 8.64
N LYS A 81 -6.76 11.82 8.03
CA LYS A 81 -5.36 11.87 8.47
C LYS A 81 -4.59 10.55 8.40
N TYR A 82 -5.03 9.56 7.62
CA TYR A 82 -4.28 8.32 7.46
C TYR A 82 -3.93 8.03 6.02
N ILE A 83 -2.82 7.32 5.82
CA ILE A 83 -2.56 6.60 4.59
C ILE A 83 -2.40 5.12 4.89
N TYR A 84 -3.28 4.31 4.31
CA TYR A 84 -3.33 2.86 4.49
C TYR A 84 -2.62 2.19 3.33
N GLY A 85 -1.60 1.40 3.62
CA GLY A 85 -0.94 0.57 2.61
C GLY A 85 0.55 0.35 2.88
N PRO A 86 1.25 -0.35 1.99
CA PRO A 86 0.76 -0.91 0.74
C PRO A 86 -0.27 -2.02 0.90
N ILE A 87 -1.43 -1.84 0.25
CA ILE A 87 -2.43 -2.87 0.06
C ILE A 87 -2.11 -3.57 -1.26
N ARG A 88 -1.62 -4.81 -1.18
CA ARG A 88 -1.20 -5.58 -2.35
C ARG A 88 -2.38 -6.35 -2.91
N LEU A 89 -2.89 -5.93 -4.07
CA LEU A 89 -4.05 -6.59 -4.70
C LEU A 89 -3.74 -8.03 -5.12
N SER A 90 -2.49 -8.29 -5.46
CA SER A 90 -1.96 -9.59 -5.86
C SER A 90 -1.41 -10.40 -4.67
N ALA A 91 -1.82 -10.09 -3.43
CA ALA A 91 -1.35 -10.80 -2.24
C ALA A 91 -1.71 -12.29 -2.32
N ARG A 92 -0.80 -13.15 -1.84
CA ARG A 92 -0.98 -14.62 -1.78
C ARG A 92 -1.17 -15.16 -0.37
N ASN A 93 -0.91 -14.35 0.66
CA ASN A 93 -1.11 -14.78 2.04
C ASN A 93 -2.60 -14.69 2.42
N GLU A 94 -3.19 -15.82 2.80
CA GLU A 94 -4.61 -15.94 3.09
C GLU A 94 -5.10 -14.95 4.16
N SER A 95 -4.34 -14.76 5.24
CA SER A 95 -4.70 -13.80 6.29
C SER A 95 -4.76 -12.36 5.76
N VAL A 96 -3.76 -11.97 4.96
CA VAL A 96 -3.74 -10.64 4.31
C VAL A 96 -4.88 -10.51 3.31
N ILE A 97 -5.16 -11.55 2.54
CA ILE A 97 -6.26 -11.55 1.57
C ILE A 97 -7.60 -11.34 2.29
N ASN A 98 -7.90 -12.16 3.29
CA ASN A 98 -9.20 -12.19 3.96
C ASN A 98 -9.42 -10.97 4.87
N LEU A 99 -8.39 -10.52 5.59
CA LEU A 99 -8.54 -9.44 6.58
C LEU A 99 -8.30 -8.05 6.01
N LEU A 100 -7.50 -7.92 4.94
CA LEU A 100 -7.13 -6.63 4.37
C LEU A 100 -7.63 -6.47 2.93
N VAL A 101 -7.24 -7.37 2.02
CA VAL A 101 -7.51 -7.16 0.58
C VAL A 101 -9.00 -7.24 0.28
N HIS A 102 -9.69 -8.32 0.67
CA HIS A 102 -11.12 -8.47 0.39
C HIS A 102 -11.97 -7.33 0.97
N PRO A 103 -11.82 -6.94 2.25
CA PRO A 103 -12.60 -5.84 2.81
C PRO A 103 -12.32 -4.49 2.13
N THR A 104 -11.07 -4.21 1.77
CA THR A 104 -10.70 -2.93 1.16
C THR A 104 -11.00 -2.85 -0.34
N THR A 105 -11.15 -4.01 -0.99
CA THR A 105 -11.52 -4.12 -2.42
C THR A 105 -13.02 -4.30 -2.64
N ASN A 106 -13.80 -4.45 -1.57
CA ASN A 106 -15.25 -4.45 -1.64
C ASN A 106 -15.77 -3.09 -2.17
N LEU A 107 -16.64 -3.11 -3.18
CA LEU A 107 -17.09 -1.90 -3.87
C LEU A 107 -17.87 -0.94 -2.96
N GLU A 108 -18.69 -1.48 -2.03
CA GLU A 108 -19.41 -0.67 -1.04
C GLU A 108 -18.47 -0.01 -0.04
N PHE A 109 -17.36 -0.67 0.31
CA PHE A 109 -16.32 -0.06 1.14
C PHE A 109 -15.57 1.03 0.37
N ALA A 110 -15.26 0.80 -0.91
CA ALA A 110 -14.43 1.65 -1.75
C ALA A 110 -15.12 2.94 -2.19
N LYS A 111 -16.46 2.97 -2.27
CA LYS A 111 -17.25 4.04 -2.90
C LYS A 111 -16.97 5.46 -2.40
N ASP A 112 -16.65 5.62 -1.12
CA ASP A 112 -16.39 6.91 -0.46
C ASP A 112 -14.89 7.14 -0.18
N LYS A 113 -14.00 6.31 -0.74
CA LYS A 113 -12.56 6.33 -0.45
C LYS A 113 -11.75 7.04 -1.53
N ILE A 114 -10.64 7.66 -1.10
CA ILE A 114 -9.61 8.17 -1.98
C ILE A 114 -8.54 7.07 -2.15
N ALA A 115 -8.33 6.63 -3.39
CA ALA A 115 -7.39 5.58 -3.72
C ALA A 115 -6.21 6.12 -4.55
N LEU A 116 -5.01 5.69 -4.17
CA LEU A 116 -3.78 5.92 -4.92
C LEU A 116 -3.24 4.56 -5.33
N PHE A 117 -3.08 4.35 -6.63
CA PHE A 117 -2.53 3.12 -7.19
C PHE A 117 -1.13 3.39 -7.69
N PHE A 118 -0.17 2.53 -7.35
CA PHE A 118 1.16 2.53 -7.96
C PHE A 118 1.43 1.16 -8.59
N ILE A 119 1.57 1.16 -9.91
CA ILE A 119 1.78 -0.05 -10.71
C ILE A 119 2.87 0.18 -11.73
N ARG A 120 3.70 -0.84 -11.96
CA ARG A 120 4.69 -0.87 -13.03
C ARG A 120 4.08 -1.43 -14.31
N ASP A 121 4.83 -1.36 -15.40
CA ASP A 121 4.55 -2.12 -16.61
C ASP A 121 4.36 -3.62 -16.28
N PRO A 122 3.30 -4.29 -16.79
CA PRO A 122 3.04 -5.69 -16.47
C PRO A 122 4.19 -6.63 -16.83
N ARG A 123 4.94 -6.35 -17.91
CA ARG A 123 6.10 -7.15 -18.30
C ARG A 123 7.20 -7.05 -17.25
N ASP A 124 7.45 -5.84 -16.76
CA ASP A 124 8.45 -5.56 -15.75
C ASP A 124 8.11 -6.21 -14.39
N ILE A 125 6.81 -6.30 -14.06
CA ILE A 125 6.32 -7.07 -12.90
C ILE A 125 6.66 -8.55 -13.08
N LEU A 126 6.31 -9.15 -14.22
CA LEU A 126 6.55 -10.58 -14.50
C LEU A 126 8.05 -10.92 -14.47
N VAL A 127 8.88 -10.12 -15.12
CA VAL A 127 10.35 -10.29 -15.08
C VAL A 127 10.87 -10.18 -13.64
N SER A 128 10.41 -9.17 -12.90
CA SER A 128 10.80 -8.99 -11.49
C SER A 128 10.33 -10.14 -10.59
N GLN A 129 9.16 -10.74 -10.88
CA GLN A 129 8.67 -11.92 -10.16
C GLN A 129 9.53 -13.14 -10.47
N TYR A 130 9.81 -13.42 -11.74
CA TYR A 130 10.66 -14.53 -12.18
C TYR A 130 12.01 -14.53 -11.46
N TYR A 131 12.76 -13.42 -11.57
CA TYR A 131 14.08 -13.35 -10.93
C TYR A 131 14.00 -13.37 -9.41
N SER A 132 12.92 -12.84 -8.84
CA SER A 132 12.79 -12.82 -7.40
C SER A 132 12.47 -14.19 -6.83
N PHE A 133 11.45 -14.87 -7.32
CA PHE A 133 11.06 -16.19 -6.81
C PHE A 133 12.10 -17.26 -7.18
N GLY A 134 12.66 -17.19 -8.39
CA GLY A 134 13.67 -18.13 -8.87
C GLY A 134 15.04 -17.96 -8.20
N TYR A 135 15.48 -16.75 -7.85
CA TYR A 135 16.91 -16.54 -7.51
C TYR A 135 17.17 -15.73 -6.25
N THR A 136 16.39 -14.68 -5.97
CA THR A 136 16.76 -13.71 -4.93
C THR A 136 15.90 -13.73 -3.67
N HIS A 137 14.82 -14.51 -3.62
CA HIS A 137 13.95 -14.54 -2.45
C HIS A 137 14.68 -15.15 -1.25
N SER A 138 14.85 -14.40 -0.16
CA SER A 138 15.47 -14.93 1.06
C SER A 138 14.66 -16.11 1.60
N LEU A 139 15.35 -17.17 2.03
CA LEU A 139 14.71 -18.27 2.75
C LEU A 139 14.24 -17.75 4.12
N ASN A 140 13.00 -18.07 4.50
CA ASN A 140 12.53 -17.77 5.85
C ASN A 140 13.28 -18.66 6.87
N PRO A 141 13.54 -18.17 8.08
CA PRO A 141 14.18 -18.97 9.14
C PRO A 141 13.25 -20.07 9.70
N VAL A 142 11.97 -20.08 9.34
CA VAL A 142 10.97 -21.07 9.77
C VAL A 142 10.94 -22.23 8.77
N LYS A 143 11.40 -23.41 9.20
CA LYS A 143 11.59 -24.62 8.35
C LYS A 143 10.39 -24.98 7.47
N GLU A 144 9.18 -24.95 8.00
CA GLU A 144 7.96 -25.34 7.25
C GLU A 144 7.67 -24.42 6.04
N LYS A 145 8.02 -23.13 6.14
CA LYS A 145 7.89 -22.20 4.99
C LYS A 145 9.06 -22.31 4.02
N THR A 146 10.15 -22.96 4.41
CA THR A 146 11.34 -23.11 3.57
C THR A 146 11.11 -24.11 2.46
N GLU A 147 10.44 -25.23 2.73
CA GLU A 147 10.17 -26.27 1.71
C GLU A 147 9.24 -25.75 0.61
N GLU A 148 8.17 -25.03 0.96
CA GLU A 148 7.27 -24.40 -0.01
C GLU A 148 8.03 -23.39 -0.91
N ILE A 149 8.88 -22.55 -0.30
CA ILE A 149 9.69 -21.57 -1.04
C ILE A 149 10.69 -22.27 -1.98
N LEU A 150 11.31 -23.38 -1.52
CA LEU A 150 12.24 -24.15 -2.34
C LEU A 150 11.53 -24.84 -3.51
N SER A 151 10.35 -25.42 -3.29
CA SER A 151 9.54 -26.03 -4.34
C SER A 151 9.14 -25.00 -5.40
N ILE A 152 8.62 -23.83 -4.98
CA ILE A 152 8.31 -22.73 -5.91
C ILE A 152 9.57 -22.29 -6.67
N ARG A 153 10.72 -22.22 -6.00
CA ARG A 153 11.99 -21.86 -6.64
C ARG A 153 12.40 -22.86 -7.70
N GLU A 154 12.41 -24.14 -7.38
CA GLU A 154 12.76 -25.22 -8.31
C GLU A 154 11.83 -25.21 -9.53
N GLU A 155 10.53 -25.03 -9.29
CA GLU A 155 9.55 -24.90 -10.36
C GLU A 155 9.86 -23.69 -11.26
N VAL A 156 10.10 -22.50 -10.69
CA VAL A 156 10.40 -21.31 -11.49
C VAL A 156 11.72 -21.45 -12.24
N GLN A 157 12.74 -22.04 -11.63
CA GLN A 157 14.04 -22.29 -12.26
C GLN A 157 13.97 -23.33 -13.38
N SER A 158 12.97 -24.22 -13.36
CA SER A 158 12.73 -25.18 -14.43
C SER A 158 12.12 -24.56 -15.69
N LEU A 159 11.61 -23.33 -15.58
CA LEU A 159 10.98 -22.58 -16.66
C LEU A 159 11.94 -21.52 -17.22
N THR A 160 11.88 -21.32 -18.53
CA THR A 160 12.36 -20.09 -19.16
C THR A 160 11.48 -18.90 -18.73
N ILE A 161 11.99 -17.68 -18.92
CA ILE A 161 11.24 -16.47 -18.59
C ILE A 161 9.92 -16.34 -19.38
N ASP A 162 9.91 -16.81 -20.64
CA ASP A 162 8.73 -16.77 -21.50
C ASP A 162 7.67 -17.78 -21.04
N GLU A 163 8.09 -19.00 -20.69
CA GLU A 163 7.19 -20.02 -20.12
C GLU A 163 6.61 -19.58 -18.78
N TYR A 164 7.44 -18.98 -17.92
CA TYR A 164 6.96 -18.39 -16.67
C TYR A 164 5.94 -17.28 -16.91
N ALA A 165 6.22 -16.37 -17.85
CA ALA A 165 5.31 -15.29 -18.19
C ALA A 165 3.96 -15.83 -18.69
N LEU A 166 3.98 -16.80 -19.60
CA LEU A 166 2.76 -17.46 -20.11
C LEU A 166 1.99 -18.18 -19.01
N LYS A 167 2.67 -18.78 -18.03
CA LYS A 167 2.02 -19.45 -16.90
C LYS A 167 1.27 -18.49 -15.97
N ILE A 168 1.80 -17.28 -15.75
CA ILE A 168 1.30 -16.33 -14.74
C ILE A 168 0.45 -15.20 -15.36
N VAL A 169 0.41 -15.10 -16.70
CA VAL A 169 -0.24 -13.98 -17.40
C VAL A 169 -1.71 -13.81 -17.02
N ASP A 170 -2.47 -14.89 -16.86
CA ASP A 170 -3.89 -14.82 -16.54
C ASP A 170 -4.12 -14.26 -15.13
N GLU A 171 -3.37 -14.73 -14.12
CA GLU A 171 -3.38 -14.16 -12.76
C GLU A 171 -3.01 -12.66 -12.81
N GLN A 172 -2.04 -12.28 -13.65
CA GLN A 172 -1.65 -10.88 -13.79
C GLN A 172 -2.77 -10.04 -14.43
N ILE A 173 -3.45 -10.55 -15.47
CA ILE A 173 -4.60 -9.89 -16.10
C ILE A 173 -5.73 -9.70 -15.08
N GLU A 174 -6.07 -10.73 -14.30
CA GLU A 174 -7.10 -10.64 -13.25
C GLU A 174 -6.77 -9.56 -12.22
N ASN A 175 -5.51 -9.47 -11.80
CA ASN A 175 -5.05 -8.42 -10.89
C ASN A 175 -5.24 -7.00 -11.48
N PHE A 176 -4.95 -6.82 -12.77
CA PHE A 176 -5.19 -5.55 -13.46
C PHE A 176 -6.68 -5.24 -13.62
N ASN A 177 -7.51 -6.24 -13.92
CA ASN A 177 -8.97 -6.07 -14.01
C ASN A 177 -9.54 -5.63 -12.66
N LYS A 178 -9.13 -6.28 -11.56
CA LYS A 178 -9.52 -5.90 -10.20
C LYS A 178 -9.10 -4.48 -9.85
N LEU A 179 -7.91 -4.05 -10.29
CA LEU A 179 -7.46 -2.67 -10.11
C LEU A 179 -8.36 -1.68 -10.87
N ILE A 180 -8.66 -1.97 -12.14
CA ILE A 180 -9.50 -1.10 -12.98
C ILE A 180 -10.88 -0.95 -12.35
N GLU A 181 -11.52 -2.07 -11.99
CA GLU A 181 -12.83 -2.10 -11.34
C GLU A 181 -12.80 -1.31 -10.02
N LEU A 182 -11.82 -1.56 -9.16
CA LEU A 182 -11.72 -0.82 -7.89
C LEU A 182 -11.53 0.68 -8.13
N SER A 183 -10.67 1.05 -9.09
CA SER A 183 -10.37 2.45 -9.39
C SER A 183 -11.59 3.22 -9.91
N SER A 184 -12.50 2.56 -10.64
CA SER A 184 -13.72 3.18 -11.15
C SER A 184 -14.81 3.35 -10.10
N HIS A 185 -14.73 2.61 -8.98
CA HIS A 185 -15.71 2.67 -7.90
C HIS A 185 -15.29 3.60 -6.76
N CYS A 186 -14.01 3.98 -6.65
CA CYS A 186 -13.58 4.92 -5.62
C CYS A 186 -14.13 6.34 -5.84
N LYS A 187 -14.40 7.07 -4.74
CA LYS A 187 -14.77 8.50 -4.76
C LYS A 187 -13.79 9.33 -5.60
N GLN A 188 -12.51 9.04 -5.43
CA GLN A 188 -11.43 9.61 -6.20
C GLN A 188 -10.33 8.56 -6.33
N SER A 189 -9.80 8.39 -7.53
CA SER A 189 -8.68 7.50 -7.78
C SER A 189 -7.59 8.19 -8.61
N THR A 190 -6.35 7.78 -8.40
CA THR A 190 -5.20 8.18 -9.23
C THR A 190 -4.30 6.99 -9.43
N ILE A 191 -3.93 6.71 -10.68
CA ILE A 191 -3.01 5.64 -11.04
C ILE A 191 -1.68 6.27 -11.44
N LEU A 192 -0.65 6.01 -10.64
CA LEU A 192 0.73 6.34 -10.93
C LEU A 192 1.36 5.20 -11.72
N LYS A 193 1.95 5.52 -12.86
CA LYS A 193 2.66 4.62 -13.77
C LYS A 193 4.12 5.05 -13.86
#